data_AF-A0A9X8E6B1-F1
#
_entry.id   AF-A0A9X8E6B1-F1
#
_cell.length_a   1.000
_cell.length_b   1.000
_cell.length_c   1.000
_cell.angle_alpha   90.00
_cell.angle_beta   90.00
_cell.angle_gamma   90.00
#
_symmetry.space_group_name_H-M   'P 1'
#
loop_
_entity.id
_entity.type
_entity.pdbx_description
1 polymer ?
#
loop_
_entity_poly.entity_id
_entity_poly.type
_entity_poly.pdbx_seq_one_letter_code
_entity_poly.pdbx_strand_id
1 'polypeptide(L)'
;DAVWIKVPALSKTQWHPFSVASTPLETPGLLTIYVKSLGKWSAGLHHYIRECHEKNVQPIIYMDGGYTATAPISAAHSDVVFVGGGIGITPLMGQLVHVLRSHPSQNVWLVWNVRRKDMLVHFQSWLRHIQNVGGDRLRIRLQVTQEEVTEFGVASTDDIQSGQTFTGQQSLPRCFEGHGPNSAVEFRPYAHVSTIKRMVMLTLGFGFSCALVAIATYANRLTTATSAQWILLRVVQFCVVVVGCYLALLVTKFPKTLIPSSNDVIDHHDKAAMSSDDVDKHFEVQSGRADLSEIFQTVESGAQGSVAVYVCGPKSLIRSVDENAHGKFQVHHEDFEM
;
A
#
# COMPACT_ATOMS: atom_id res chain seq x y z
N ASP A 1 3.81 -2.97 -4.60
CA ASP A 1 4.28 -2.61 -3.23
C ASP A 1 3.25 -2.97 -2.18
N ALA A 2 3.74 -3.29 -0.99
CA ALA A 2 2.92 -3.56 0.19
C ALA A 2 3.33 -2.67 1.37
N VAL A 3 2.35 -2.38 2.23
CA VAL A 3 2.53 -1.69 3.51
C VAL A 3 1.85 -2.48 4.61
N TRP A 4 2.42 -2.44 5.81
CA TRP A 4 1.84 -3.01 7.00
C TRP A 4 1.21 -1.89 7.82
N ILE A 5 -0.02 -2.10 8.26
CA ILE A 5 -0.77 -1.12 9.02
C ILE A 5 -1.10 -1.65 10.40
N LYS A 6 -0.88 -0.81 11.41
CA LYS A 6 -1.34 -1.01 12.77
C LYS A 6 -2.25 0.13 13.19
N VAL A 7 -3.41 -0.23 13.71
CA VAL A 7 -4.37 0.71 14.29
C VAL A 7 -4.47 0.43 15.79
N PRO A 8 -3.86 1.27 16.66
CA PRO A 8 -3.79 1.04 18.11
C PRO A 8 -5.15 0.90 18.78
N ALA A 9 -6.14 1.58 18.20
CA ALA A 9 -7.53 1.55 18.64
C ALA A 9 -8.10 0.11 18.56
N LEU A 10 -7.70 -0.66 17.54
CA LEU A 10 -8.11 -2.06 17.35
C LEU A 10 -7.18 -3.03 18.07
N SER A 11 -5.87 -2.81 17.96
CA SER A 11 -4.85 -3.68 18.55
C SER A 11 -3.54 -2.94 18.75
N LYS A 12 -2.93 -3.14 19.92
CA LYS A 12 -1.63 -2.52 20.26
C LYS A 12 -0.45 -3.19 19.55
N THR A 13 -0.62 -4.42 19.07
CA THR A 13 0.48 -5.27 18.59
C THR A 13 0.28 -5.79 17.17
N GLN A 14 -0.95 -5.89 16.68
CA GLN A 14 -1.21 -6.47 15.35
C GLN A 14 -0.88 -5.48 14.23
N TRP A 15 -0.17 -5.99 13.24
CA TRP A 15 0.09 -5.33 11.97
C TRP A 15 -0.54 -6.18 10.87
N HIS A 16 -1.18 -5.55 9.90
CA HIS A 16 -1.84 -6.22 8.79
C HIS A 16 -1.32 -5.70 7.45
N PRO A 17 -0.98 -6.57 6.48
CA PRO A 17 -0.46 -6.17 5.19
C PRO A 17 -1.57 -5.68 4.25
N PHE A 18 -1.28 -4.67 3.45
CA PHE A 18 -2.13 -4.14 2.39
C PHE A 18 -1.30 -3.75 1.17
N SER A 19 -1.80 -4.07 -0.01
CA SER A 19 -1.20 -3.61 -1.27
C SER A 19 -1.46 -2.12 -1.47
N VAL A 20 -0.44 -1.42 -1.97
CA VAL A 20 -0.55 -0.01 -2.34
C VAL A 20 -1.22 0.11 -3.69
N ALA A 21 -2.35 0.82 -3.75
CA ALA A 21 -3.16 1.00 -4.95
C ALA A 21 -2.90 2.34 -5.67
N SER A 22 -2.04 3.20 -5.10
CA SER A 22 -1.66 4.50 -5.69
C SER A 22 -0.28 4.45 -6.33
N THR A 23 0.05 5.49 -7.10
CA THR A 23 1.39 5.70 -7.67
C THR A 23 1.93 7.07 -7.29
N PRO A 24 3.22 7.19 -6.88
CA PRO A 24 3.81 8.48 -6.52
C PRO A 24 3.86 9.47 -7.69
N LEU A 25 3.70 8.99 -8.92
CA LEU A 25 3.65 9.81 -10.14
C LEU A 25 2.35 10.63 -10.25
N GLU A 26 1.26 10.15 -9.64
CA GLU A 26 -0.04 10.80 -9.68
C GLU A 26 -0.39 11.46 -8.34
N THR A 27 -0.11 10.77 -7.23
CA THR A 27 -0.45 11.24 -5.89
C THR A 27 0.81 11.37 -5.01
N PRO A 28 1.70 12.33 -5.29
CA PRO A 28 2.93 12.49 -4.54
C PRO A 28 2.63 12.81 -3.06
N GLY A 29 3.18 12.01 -2.15
CA GLY A 29 2.98 12.18 -0.70
C GLY A 29 1.69 11.56 -0.15
N LEU A 30 0.82 11.00 -1.00
CA LEU A 30 -0.37 10.27 -0.59
C LEU A 30 -0.25 8.78 -0.94
N LEU A 31 -0.78 7.94 -0.06
CA LEU A 31 -0.81 6.50 -0.21
C LEU A 31 -2.26 6.02 -0.08
N THR A 32 -2.73 5.29 -1.10
CA THR A 32 -4.07 4.72 -1.11
C THR A 32 -4.01 3.22 -0.93
N ILE A 33 -4.85 2.70 -0.03
CA ILE A 33 -5.09 1.27 0.15
C ILE A 33 -6.59 1.01 0.11
N TYR A 34 -6.97 -0.19 -0.32
CA TYR A 34 -8.34 -0.65 -0.26
C TYR A 34 -8.42 -1.86 0.68
N VAL A 35 -9.26 -1.73 1.71
CA VAL A 35 -9.43 -2.77 2.72
C VAL A 35 -10.82 -3.38 2.59
N LYS A 36 -10.88 -4.66 2.21
CA LYS A 36 -12.13 -5.41 2.22
C LYS A 36 -12.41 -5.94 3.63
N SER A 37 -13.63 -5.71 4.13
CA SER A 37 -14.09 -6.26 5.40
C SER A 37 -14.30 -7.78 5.25
N LEU A 38 -13.37 -8.57 5.81
CA LEU A 38 -13.33 -10.03 5.70
C LEU A 38 -13.19 -10.73 7.06
N GLY A 39 -12.72 -10.01 8.08
CA GLY A 39 -12.48 -10.57 9.41
C GLY A 39 -12.62 -9.52 10.51
N LYS A 40 -12.44 -9.94 11.76
CA LYS A 40 -12.65 -9.08 12.95
C LYS A 40 -11.86 -7.78 12.88
N TRP A 41 -10.59 -7.84 12.47
CA TRP A 41 -9.74 -6.66 12.40
C TRP A 41 -10.18 -5.69 11.30
N SER A 42 -10.45 -6.17 10.08
CA SER A 42 -10.85 -5.30 8.97
C SER A 42 -12.27 -4.73 9.13
N ALA A 43 -13.18 -5.49 9.74
CA ALA A 43 -14.50 -4.99 10.14
C ALA A 43 -14.38 -3.93 11.25
N GLY A 44 -13.52 -4.16 12.24
CA GLY A 44 -13.20 -3.18 13.28
C GLY A 44 -12.61 -1.90 12.71
N LEU A 45 -11.71 -2.02 11.72
CA LEU A 45 -11.15 -0.88 11.00
C LEU A 45 -12.24 -0.05 10.32
N HIS A 46 -13.14 -0.71 9.59
CA HIS A 46 -14.25 -0.01 8.94
C HIS A 46 -15.10 0.77 9.96
N HIS A 47 -15.45 0.16 11.10
CA HIS A 47 -16.18 0.85 12.16
C HIS A 47 -15.40 2.02 12.77
N TYR A 48 -14.11 1.81 13.06
CA TYR A 48 -13.24 2.86 13.62
C TYR A 48 -13.15 4.08 12.71
N ILE A 49 -12.92 3.87 11.41
CA ILE A 49 -12.86 4.96 10.43
C ILE A 49 -14.20 5.69 10.33
N ARG A 50 -15.32 4.95 10.33
CA ARG A 50 -16.66 5.56 10.32
C ARG A 50 -16.92 6.42 11.55
N GLU A 51 -16.60 5.92 12.74
CA GLU A 51 -16.75 6.67 14.00
C GLU A 51 -15.87 7.92 14.03
N CYS A 52 -14.61 7.81 13.57
CA CYS A 52 -13.72 8.96 13.40
C CYS A 52 -14.31 10.00 12.45
N HIS A 53 -14.89 9.57 11.32
CA HIS A 53 -15.55 10.46 10.36
C HIS A 53 -16.77 11.16 10.97
N GLU A 54 -17.67 10.42 11.63
CA GLU A 54 -18.86 10.97 12.31
C GLU A 54 -18.50 11.99 13.39
N LYS A 55 -17.39 11.76 14.11
CA LYS A 55 -16.88 12.66 15.15
C LYS A 55 -15.99 13.78 14.61
N ASN A 56 -15.75 13.84 13.29
CA ASN A 56 -14.84 14.77 12.64
C ASN A 56 -13.42 14.77 13.27
N VAL A 57 -12.90 13.57 13.53
CA VAL A 57 -11.59 13.32 14.14
C VAL A 57 -10.72 12.51 13.17
N GLN A 58 -9.44 12.85 13.08
CA GLN A 58 -8.50 12.08 12.26
C GLN A 58 -8.15 10.73 12.93
N PRO A 59 -8.23 9.61 12.19
CA PRO A 59 -7.85 8.30 12.72
C PRO A 59 -6.33 8.20 12.89
N ILE A 60 -5.87 7.50 13.93
CA ILE A 60 -4.46 7.23 14.16
C ILE A 60 -4.10 5.87 13.60
N ILE A 61 -3.20 5.88 12.62
CA ILE A 61 -2.74 4.71 11.89
C ILE A 61 -1.21 4.75 11.86
N TYR A 62 -0.59 3.68 12.34
CA TYR A 62 0.84 3.45 12.15
C TYR A 62 1.05 2.64 10.88
N MET A 63 2.04 3.03 10.10
CA MET A 63 2.40 2.38 8.85
C MET A 63 3.86 1.96 8.91
N ASP A 64 4.14 0.74 8.48
CA ASP A 64 5.46 0.22 8.18
C ASP A 64 5.48 -0.13 6.68
N GLY A 65 6.51 0.30 5.96
CA GLY A 65 6.48 0.32 4.49
C GLY A 65 7.85 0.09 3.86
N GLY A 66 7.90 0.13 2.53
CA GLY A 66 9.12 -0.17 1.77
C GLY A 66 9.27 -1.65 1.40
N TYR A 67 8.18 -2.41 1.46
CA TYR A 67 8.12 -3.77 0.94
C TYR A 67 7.78 -3.71 -0.57
N THR A 68 8.82 -3.67 -1.39
CA THR A 68 8.71 -3.68 -2.85
C THR A 68 8.82 -5.12 -3.34
N ALA A 69 7.74 -5.66 -3.89
CA ALA A 69 7.69 -7.04 -4.37
C ALA A 69 8.16 -7.18 -5.85
N THR A 70 7.97 -6.13 -6.66
CA THR A 70 8.00 -6.27 -8.12
C THR A 70 9.00 -5.34 -8.77
N ALA A 71 9.75 -5.87 -9.74
CA ALA A 71 10.55 -5.05 -10.65
C ALA A 71 9.63 -4.12 -11.45
N PRO A 72 10.09 -2.91 -11.81
CA PRO A 72 9.30 -1.99 -12.62
C PRO A 72 8.93 -2.63 -13.96
N ILE A 73 7.71 -2.36 -14.41
CA ILE A 73 7.19 -2.85 -15.68
C ILE A 73 8.06 -2.31 -16.82
N SER A 74 8.62 -3.21 -17.63
CA SER A 74 9.52 -2.84 -18.72
C SER A 74 8.78 -2.11 -19.83
N ALA A 75 9.32 -0.95 -20.24
CA ALA A 75 8.88 -0.17 -21.40
C ALA A 75 9.01 -0.91 -22.74
N ALA A 76 9.74 -2.03 -22.76
CA ALA A 76 10.02 -2.79 -23.99
C ALA A 76 8.80 -3.60 -24.49
N HIS A 77 7.83 -3.88 -23.62
CA HIS A 77 6.59 -4.55 -24.01
C HIS A 77 5.74 -3.61 -24.86
N SER A 78 5.05 -4.13 -25.88
CA SER A 78 4.09 -3.34 -26.66
C SER A 78 2.77 -3.15 -25.89
N ASP A 79 2.35 -4.18 -25.17
CA ASP A 79 1.09 -4.23 -24.47
C ASP A 79 1.29 -4.80 -23.06
N VAL A 80 0.47 -4.34 -22.11
CA VAL A 80 0.46 -4.84 -20.73
C VAL A 80 -0.96 -5.22 -20.34
N VAL A 81 -1.15 -6.44 -19.83
CA VAL A 81 -2.45 -6.97 -19.40
C VAL A 81 -2.45 -7.14 -17.89
N PHE A 82 -3.37 -6.48 -17.20
CA PHE A 82 -3.62 -6.63 -15.78
C PHE A 82 -4.87 -7.49 -15.56
N VAL A 83 -4.69 -8.64 -14.91
CA VAL A 83 -5.76 -9.60 -14.61
C VAL A 83 -6.01 -9.65 -13.11
N GLY A 84 -7.10 -9.04 -12.66
CA GLY A 84 -7.47 -8.96 -11.25
C GLY A 84 -8.65 -9.87 -10.88
N GLY A 85 -8.60 -10.48 -9.70
CA GLY A 85 -9.71 -11.22 -9.11
C GLY A 85 -10.17 -10.63 -7.77
N GLY A 86 -11.40 -10.11 -7.71
CA GLY A 86 -11.95 -9.50 -6.50
C GLY A 86 -11.06 -8.36 -5.98
N ILE A 87 -10.70 -8.38 -4.69
CA ILE A 87 -9.81 -7.37 -4.07
C ILE A 87 -8.34 -7.52 -4.51
N GLY A 88 -7.98 -8.65 -5.15
CA GLY A 88 -6.66 -8.85 -5.73
C GLY A 88 -6.33 -7.87 -6.87
N ILE A 89 -7.27 -7.02 -7.31
CA ILE A 89 -6.95 -5.94 -8.24
C ILE A 89 -6.03 -4.87 -7.63
N THR A 90 -6.06 -4.69 -6.31
CA THR A 90 -5.41 -3.57 -5.63
C THR A 90 -3.89 -3.44 -5.85
N PRO A 91 -3.07 -4.51 -5.82
CA PRO A 91 -1.65 -4.41 -6.19
C PRO A 91 -1.43 -4.01 -7.65
N LEU A 92 -2.41 -4.24 -8.53
CA LEU A 92 -2.32 -3.92 -9.95
C LEU A 92 -2.74 -2.48 -10.25
N MET A 93 -3.58 -1.86 -9.41
CA MET A 93 -4.11 -0.50 -9.65
C MET A 93 -3.00 0.55 -9.77
N GLY A 94 -2.08 0.58 -8.81
CA GLY A 94 -0.98 1.56 -8.82
C GLY A 94 -0.02 1.34 -9.99
N GLN A 95 0.22 0.08 -10.36
CA GLN A 95 1.05 -0.31 -11.51
C GLN A 95 0.39 0.10 -12.84
N LEU A 96 -0.92 -0.13 -12.97
CA LEU A 96 -1.70 0.22 -14.15
C LEU A 96 -1.64 1.73 -14.39
N VAL A 97 -1.97 2.53 -13.38
CA VAL A 97 -1.92 3.99 -13.48
C VAL A 97 -0.50 4.45 -13.77
N HIS A 98 0.51 3.85 -13.14
CA HIS A 98 1.90 4.16 -13.40
C HIS A 98 2.25 3.96 -14.89
N VAL A 99 1.94 2.80 -15.47
CA VAL A 99 2.20 2.50 -16.89
C VAL A 99 1.49 3.48 -17.81
N LEU A 100 0.21 3.78 -17.54
CA LEU A 100 -0.54 4.75 -18.35
C LEU A 100 0.12 6.13 -18.38
N ARG A 101 0.79 6.53 -17.29
CA ARG A 101 1.46 7.83 -17.14
C ARG A 101 2.91 7.84 -17.60
N SER A 102 3.66 6.75 -17.41
CA SER A 102 5.10 6.68 -17.71
C SER A 102 5.43 6.12 -19.10
N HIS A 103 4.54 5.31 -19.69
CA HIS A 103 4.75 4.65 -20.98
C HIS A 103 3.63 5.00 -21.97
N PRO A 104 3.72 6.15 -22.67
CA PRO A 104 2.64 6.62 -23.54
C PRO A 104 2.42 5.74 -24.79
N SER A 105 3.43 4.95 -25.19
CA SER A 105 3.35 4.06 -26.35
C SER A 105 2.80 2.67 -26.03
N GLN A 106 2.62 2.32 -24.75
CA GLN A 106 2.10 1.02 -24.34
C GLN A 106 0.58 1.04 -24.31
N ASN A 107 -0.03 -0.01 -24.87
CA ASN A 107 -1.45 -0.29 -24.67
C ASN A 107 -1.63 -1.06 -23.37
N VAL A 108 -2.74 -0.78 -22.69
CA VAL A 108 -3.04 -1.38 -21.40
C VAL A 108 -4.40 -2.07 -21.44
N TRP A 109 -4.44 -3.29 -20.93
CA TRP A 109 -5.67 -4.06 -20.79
C TRP A 109 -5.95 -4.30 -19.31
N LEU A 110 -7.17 -4.04 -18.89
CA LEU A 110 -7.68 -4.38 -17.57
C LEU A 110 -8.74 -5.48 -17.74
N VAL A 111 -8.46 -6.66 -17.20
CA VAL A 111 -9.40 -7.78 -17.10
C VAL A 111 -9.71 -7.96 -15.62
N TRP A 112 -10.92 -7.61 -15.18
CA TRP A 112 -11.27 -7.66 -13.77
C TRP A 112 -12.49 -8.53 -13.50
N ASN A 113 -12.25 -9.61 -12.77
CA ASN A 113 -13.23 -10.61 -12.41
C ASN A 113 -13.72 -10.37 -10.99
N VAL A 114 -14.99 -10.04 -10.83
CA VAL A 114 -15.65 -9.85 -9.54
C VAL A 114 -16.76 -10.88 -9.32
N ARG A 115 -17.11 -11.11 -8.05
CA ARG A 115 -18.26 -11.96 -7.71
C ARG A 115 -19.57 -11.20 -7.77
N ARG A 116 -19.60 -9.95 -7.31
CA ARG A 116 -20.82 -9.14 -7.16
C ARG A 116 -20.62 -7.76 -7.78
N LYS A 117 -21.68 -7.23 -8.40
CA LYS A 117 -21.69 -5.91 -9.04
C LYS A 117 -21.39 -4.77 -8.08
N ASP A 118 -21.82 -4.86 -6.83
CA ASP A 118 -21.52 -3.87 -5.78
C ASP A 118 -20.05 -3.51 -5.73
N MET A 119 -19.15 -4.47 -5.94
CA MET A 119 -17.72 -4.20 -5.90
C MET A 119 -17.30 -3.23 -6.99
N LEU A 120 -17.87 -3.30 -8.19
CA LEU A 120 -17.58 -2.37 -9.28
C LEU A 120 -18.10 -0.97 -8.96
N VAL A 121 -19.28 -0.87 -8.34
CA VAL A 121 -19.87 0.40 -7.91
C VAL A 121 -18.95 1.15 -6.93
N HIS A 122 -18.27 0.45 -6.02
CA HIS A 122 -17.31 1.06 -5.10
C HIS A 122 -16.05 1.61 -5.80
N PHE A 123 -15.72 1.08 -6.99
CA PHE A 123 -14.52 1.46 -7.75
C PHE A 123 -14.85 2.25 -9.02
N GLN A 124 -16.11 2.66 -9.21
CA GLN A 124 -16.58 3.35 -10.41
C GLN A 124 -15.77 4.61 -10.76
N SER A 125 -15.36 5.34 -9.74
CA SER A 125 -14.61 6.58 -9.88
C SER A 125 -13.18 6.32 -10.30
N TRP A 126 -12.56 5.28 -9.74
CA TRP A 126 -11.27 4.81 -10.21
C TRP A 126 -11.35 4.30 -11.66
N LEU A 127 -12.39 3.54 -12.02
CA LEU A 127 -12.62 3.07 -13.39
C LEU A 127 -12.78 4.24 -14.38
N ARG A 128 -13.55 5.27 -14.02
CA ARG A 128 -13.70 6.48 -14.82
C ARG A 128 -12.38 7.25 -14.93
N HIS A 129 -11.64 7.34 -13.83
CA HIS A 129 -10.34 8.00 -13.78
C HIS A 129 -9.33 7.33 -14.72
N ILE A 130 -9.17 6.00 -14.66
CA ILE A 130 -8.25 5.30 -15.56
C ILE A 130 -8.70 5.37 -17.02
N GLN A 131 -10.01 5.40 -17.28
CA GLN A 131 -10.54 5.60 -18.64
C GLN A 131 -10.15 6.98 -19.19
N ASN A 132 -10.25 8.02 -18.36
CA ASN A 132 -9.82 9.38 -18.74
C ASN A 132 -8.31 9.47 -18.94
N VAL A 133 -7.51 8.81 -18.09
CA VAL A 133 -6.04 8.82 -18.18
C VAL A 133 -5.55 7.99 -19.37
N GLY A 134 -6.18 6.84 -19.63
CA GLY A 134 -5.76 5.89 -20.66
C GLY A 134 -6.26 6.21 -22.06
N GLY A 135 -7.46 6.81 -22.18
CA GLY A 135 -8.11 7.06 -23.46
C GLY A 135 -8.19 5.79 -24.31
N ASP A 136 -7.89 5.91 -25.60
CA ASP A 136 -7.95 4.81 -26.57
C ASP A 136 -6.95 3.68 -26.31
N ARG A 137 -5.94 3.91 -25.45
CA ARG A 137 -4.91 2.92 -25.12
C ARG A 137 -5.36 1.95 -24.03
N LEU A 138 -6.38 2.31 -23.25
CA LEU A 138 -6.88 1.47 -22.17
C LEU A 138 -8.13 0.71 -22.63
N ARG A 139 -8.07 -0.61 -22.54
CA ARG A 139 -9.22 -1.49 -22.77
C ARG A 139 -9.64 -2.14 -21.46
N ILE A 140 -10.88 -1.92 -21.06
CA ILE A 140 -11.45 -2.43 -19.81
C ILE A 140 -12.41 -3.58 -20.13
N ARG A 141 -12.25 -4.71 -19.45
CA ARG A 141 -13.13 -5.88 -19.49
C ARG A 141 -13.53 -6.23 -18.07
N LEU A 142 -14.80 -5.97 -17.72
CA LEU A 142 -15.35 -6.24 -16.39
C LEU A 142 -16.26 -7.47 -16.47
N GLN A 143 -16.05 -8.43 -15.56
CA GLN A 143 -16.80 -9.67 -15.54
C GLN A 143 -17.35 -9.98 -14.15
N VAL A 144 -18.63 -10.35 -14.11
CA VAL A 144 -19.37 -10.65 -12.88
C VAL A 144 -19.74 -12.13 -12.89
N THR A 145 -19.16 -12.89 -11.96
CA THR A 145 -19.28 -14.35 -11.93
C THR A 145 -20.53 -14.88 -11.22
N GLN A 146 -21.25 -14.04 -10.46
CA GLN A 146 -22.56 -14.38 -9.88
C GLN A 146 -23.54 -13.22 -10.13
N GLU A 147 -24.61 -13.48 -10.87
CA GLU A 147 -25.81 -12.63 -10.84
C GLU A 147 -26.67 -13.00 -9.63
N GLU A 148 -27.38 -12.01 -9.07
CA GLU A 148 -28.10 -12.07 -7.79
C GLU A 148 -28.85 -13.39 -7.59
N VAL A 149 -28.38 -14.20 -6.64
CA VAL A 149 -29.23 -15.18 -5.97
C VAL A 149 -29.11 -14.93 -4.48
N THR A 150 -30.29 -14.66 -3.91
CA THR A 150 -30.67 -14.60 -2.49
C THR A 150 -30.12 -13.42 -1.68
N GLU A 151 -31.07 -12.56 -1.29
CA GLU A 151 -31.15 -11.86 0.00
C GLU A 151 -30.12 -12.38 1.00
N PHE A 152 -29.02 -11.66 1.14
CA PHE A 152 -28.28 -11.65 2.38
C PHE A 152 -28.45 -10.26 2.93
N GLY A 153 -29.06 -10.18 4.12
CA GLY A 153 -29.18 -8.95 4.87
C GLY A 153 -27.83 -8.24 4.87
N VAL A 154 -27.77 -7.12 4.16
CA VAL A 154 -27.12 -5.95 4.75
C VAL A 154 -27.68 -5.94 6.16
N ALA A 155 -26.83 -6.04 7.18
CA ALA A 155 -27.27 -5.78 8.54
C ALA A 155 -27.82 -4.36 8.49
N SER A 156 -29.13 -4.27 8.31
CA SER A 156 -29.88 -3.04 8.46
C SER A 156 -29.55 -2.56 9.86
N THR A 157 -29.48 -1.25 10.01
CA THR A 157 -29.20 -0.56 11.28
C THR A 157 -30.07 -1.04 12.46
N ASP A 158 -31.12 -1.83 12.20
CA ASP A 158 -32.06 -2.38 13.17
C ASP A 158 -31.69 -3.78 13.72
N ASP A 159 -30.83 -4.56 13.06
CA ASP A 159 -30.46 -5.92 13.54
C ASP A 159 -29.47 -5.89 14.73
N ILE A 160 -29.00 -4.70 15.13
CA ILE A 160 -28.16 -4.51 16.32
C ILE A 160 -29.01 -4.48 17.62
N GLN A 161 -30.34 -4.39 17.52
CA GLN A 161 -31.21 -4.38 18.71
C GLN A 161 -31.66 -5.76 19.18
N SER A 162 -31.54 -6.82 18.37
CA SER A 162 -31.88 -8.19 18.79
C SER A 162 -30.66 -9.06 19.08
N GLY A 163 -30.08 -8.87 20.26
CA GLY A 163 -29.74 -9.97 21.17
C GLY A 163 -28.84 -11.14 20.72
N GLN A 164 -28.10 -11.08 19.62
CA GLN A 164 -27.05 -12.08 19.36
C GLN A 164 -25.77 -11.72 20.12
N THR A 165 -25.80 -12.16 21.38
CA THR A 165 -24.65 -12.23 22.28
C THR A 165 -23.50 -12.93 21.57
N PHE A 166 -22.50 -12.16 21.16
CA PHE A 166 -21.22 -12.69 20.69
C PHE A 166 -20.51 -13.29 21.92
N THR A 167 -20.77 -14.57 22.18
CA THR A 167 -20.15 -15.34 23.27
C THR A 167 -18.70 -15.61 22.91
N GLY A 168 -17.86 -14.63 23.24
CA GLY A 168 -16.41 -14.68 23.17
C GLY A 168 -15.91 -13.38 23.77
N GLN A 169 -15.57 -13.44 25.06
CA GLN A 169 -15.14 -12.30 25.88
C GLN A 169 -14.01 -11.50 25.22
N GLN A 170 -14.36 -10.46 24.48
CA GLN A 170 -13.57 -9.25 24.23
C GLN A 170 -14.44 -8.33 23.38
N SER A 171 -15.29 -7.55 24.04
CA SER A 171 -15.99 -6.42 23.44
C SER A 171 -14.96 -5.45 22.86
N LEU A 172 -15.03 -5.15 21.55
CA LEU A 172 -14.34 -4.00 20.97
C LEU A 172 -14.67 -2.76 21.81
N PRO A 173 -13.68 -1.89 22.12
CA PRO A 173 -13.93 -0.69 22.93
C PRO A 173 -15.08 0.11 22.33
N ARG A 174 -16.12 0.38 23.14
CA ARG A 174 -17.35 1.07 22.70
C ARG A 174 -17.16 2.54 22.30
N CYS A 175 -15.97 3.08 22.54
CA CYS A 175 -15.54 4.38 22.07
C CYS A 175 -14.05 4.24 21.76
N PHE A 176 -13.66 4.43 20.51
CA PHE A 176 -12.24 4.64 20.23
C PHE A 176 -11.90 6.07 20.65
N GLU A 177 -10.85 6.25 21.47
CA GLU A 177 -10.31 7.57 21.82
C GLU A 177 -9.75 8.23 20.57
N GLY A 178 -10.64 8.86 19.81
CA GLY A 178 -10.29 9.79 18.76
C GLY A 178 -9.54 10.95 19.39
N HIS A 179 -8.32 11.19 18.92
CA HIS A 179 -7.58 12.34 19.37
C HIS A 179 -8.23 13.59 18.77
N GLY A 180 -8.67 14.53 19.62
CA GLY A 180 -9.41 15.72 19.17
C GLY A 180 -8.66 16.54 18.09
N PRO A 181 -9.34 17.47 17.39
CA PRO A 181 -8.81 18.20 16.24
C PRO A 181 -7.49 18.97 16.47
N ASN A 182 -7.06 19.13 17.73
CA ASN A 182 -5.82 19.79 18.14
C ASN A 182 -4.69 18.83 18.53
N SER A 183 -4.90 17.52 18.43
CA SER A 183 -3.84 16.53 18.60
C SER A 183 -3.05 16.42 17.30
N ALA A 184 -2.01 17.24 17.18
CA ALA A 184 -1.04 17.11 16.11
C ALA A 184 -0.21 15.84 16.32
N VAL A 185 -0.71 14.68 15.88
CA VAL A 185 0.17 13.56 15.55
C VAL A 185 0.94 14.01 14.31
N GLU A 186 2.15 14.52 14.53
CA GLU A 186 3.01 15.04 13.47
C GLU A 186 3.22 13.94 12.41
N PHE A 187 2.80 14.22 11.17
CA PHE A 187 3.05 13.33 10.04
C PHE A 187 4.55 13.07 9.95
N ARG A 188 4.95 11.81 10.12
CA ARG A 188 6.34 11.38 9.92
C ARG A 188 6.45 10.83 8.52
N PRO A 189 6.74 11.67 7.50
CA PRO A 189 6.92 11.17 6.15
C PRO A 189 8.04 10.13 6.15
N TYR A 190 7.85 9.08 5.35
CA TYR A 190 8.79 7.98 5.19
C TYR A 190 10.07 8.47 4.50
N ALA A 191 10.94 9.14 5.24
CA ALA A 191 12.22 9.59 4.73
C ALA A 191 13.21 8.43 4.83
N HIS A 192 13.23 7.56 3.82
CA HIS A 192 14.34 6.63 3.64
C HIS A 192 15.59 7.46 3.32
N VAL A 193 16.37 7.81 4.35
CA VAL A 193 17.73 8.32 4.13
C VAL A 193 18.47 7.21 3.41
N SER A 194 18.83 7.44 2.14
CA SER A 194 19.61 6.52 1.30
C SER A 194 20.63 5.77 2.15
N THR A 195 20.67 4.43 2.01
CA THR A 195 21.57 3.56 2.78
C THR A 195 23.01 4.04 2.73
N ILE A 196 23.43 4.61 1.59
CA ILE A 196 24.75 5.22 1.39
C ILE A 196 24.94 6.43 2.32
N LYS A 197 23.97 7.34 2.40
CA LYS A 197 24.04 8.51 3.29
C LYS A 197 24.05 8.10 4.77
N ARG A 198 23.31 7.04 5.12
CA ARG A 198 23.32 6.45 6.48
C ARG A 198 24.68 5.84 6.81
N MET A 199 25.27 5.10 5.87
CA MET A 199 26.60 4.52 6.03
C MET A 199 27.67 5.60 6.15
N VAL A 200 27.69 6.58 5.25
CA VAL A 200 28.63 7.71 5.30
C VAL A 200 28.54 8.45 6.63
N MET A 201 27.33 8.70 7.13
CA MET A 201 27.17 9.38 8.41
C MET A 201 27.65 8.55 9.60
N LEU A 202 27.41 7.23 9.61
CA LEU A 202 27.94 6.33 10.64
C LEU A 202 29.46 6.23 10.57
N THR A 203 30.04 6.17 9.36
CA THR A 203 31.49 6.14 9.17
C THR A 203 32.15 7.45 9.61
N LEU A 204 31.52 8.60 9.32
CA LEU A 204 31.99 9.91 9.78
C LEU A 204 31.89 10.04 11.31
N GLY A 205 30.77 9.60 11.92
CA GLY A 205 30.59 9.60 13.37
C GLY A 205 31.60 8.69 14.09
N PHE A 206 31.87 7.52 13.52
CA PHE A 206 32.92 6.60 14.00
C PHE A 206 34.31 7.23 13.86
N GLY A 207 34.63 7.79 12.68
CA GLY A 207 35.90 8.45 12.42
C GLY A 207 36.17 9.63 13.36
N PHE A 208 35.15 10.47 13.61
CA PHE A 208 35.26 11.60 14.54
C PHE A 208 35.46 11.14 15.99
N SER A 209 34.79 10.07 16.40
CA SER A 209 34.95 9.48 17.74
C SER A 209 36.34 8.86 17.92
N CYS A 210 36.85 8.15 16.91
CA CYS A 210 38.22 7.64 16.89
C CYS A 210 39.26 8.75 16.93
N ALA A 211 39.05 9.85 16.17
CA ALA A 211 39.93 11.00 16.17
C ALA A 211 39.93 11.71 17.54
N LEU A 212 38.77 11.89 18.17
CA LEU A 212 38.68 12.44 19.54
C LEU A 212 39.43 11.58 20.57
N VAL A 213 39.30 10.25 20.48
CA VAL A 213 40.05 9.32 21.34
C VAL A 213 41.55 9.44 21.08
N ALA A 214 41.98 9.47 19.82
CA ALA A 214 43.39 9.60 19.46
C ALA A 214 43.98 10.93 19.96
N ILE A 215 43.26 12.05 19.78
CA ILE A 215 43.67 13.36 20.29
C ILE A 215 43.72 13.34 21.82
N ALA A 216 42.72 12.77 22.50
CA ALA A 216 42.73 12.66 23.96
C ALA A 216 43.89 11.81 24.49
N THR A 217 44.30 10.76 23.77
CA THR A 217 45.42 9.90 24.19
C THR A 217 46.79 10.48 23.86
N TYR A 218 46.94 11.19 22.73
CA TYR A 218 48.24 11.65 22.23
C TYR A 218 48.52 13.13 22.49
N ALA A 219 47.50 13.98 22.64
CA ALA A 219 47.68 15.43 22.74
C ALA A 219 47.87 15.96 24.17
N ASN A 220 47.62 15.19 25.25
CA ASN A 220 48.07 15.60 26.59
C ASN A 220 48.09 14.49 27.68
N ARG A 221 49.25 14.38 28.35
CA ARG A 221 49.58 13.89 29.72
C ARG A 221 48.71 12.82 30.43
N LEU A 222 48.26 11.76 29.75
CA LEU A 222 47.77 10.54 30.43
C LEU A 222 48.81 9.41 30.48
N THR A 223 50.01 9.65 29.93
CA THR A 223 51.13 8.68 29.94
C THR A 223 51.73 8.42 31.33
N THR A 224 51.32 9.17 32.36
CA THR A 224 51.73 8.97 33.76
C THR A 224 50.64 8.34 34.62
N ALA A 225 49.67 7.64 34.02
CA ALA A 225 48.62 6.93 34.75
C ALA A 225 49.18 5.62 35.33
N THR A 226 49.11 5.46 36.66
CA THR A 226 49.41 4.23 37.37
C THR A 226 48.51 3.08 36.87
N SER A 227 49.00 1.84 36.90
CA SER A 227 48.32 0.63 36.37
C SER A 227 46.82 0.51 36.72
N ALA A 228 46.40 1.01 37.89
CA ALA A 228 45.00 0.99 38.34
C ALA A 228 44.06 1.96 37.59
N GLN A 229 44.56 3.04 36.97
CA GLN A 229 43.73 4.03 36.26
C GLN A 229 43.51 3.69 34.78
N TRP A 230 44.19 2.66 34.27
CA TRP A 230 44.09 2.23 32.88
C TRP A 230 42.68 1.74 32.51
N ILE A 231 42.04 0.98 33.41
CA ILE A 231 40.68 0.46 33.20
C ILE A 231 39.66 1.61 33.16
N LEU A 232 39.78 2.58 34.07
CA LEU A 232 38.89 3.74 34.12
C LEU A 232 38.97 4.55 32.82
N LEU A 233 40.19 4.75 32.29
CA LEU A 233 40.39 5.44 31.02
C LEU A 233 39.72 4.71 29.85
N ARG A 234 39.82 3.37 29.80
CA ARG A 234 39.17 2.57 28.75
C ARG A 234 37.64 2.64 28.82
N VAL A 235 37.07 2.67 30.03
CA VAL A 235 35.62 2.82 30.23
C VAL A 235 35.14 4.19 29.75
N VAL A 236 35.86 5.26 30.09
CA VAL A 236 35.50 6.63 29.64
C VAL A 236 35.59 6.75 28.11
N GLN A 237 36.63 6.19 27.49
CA GLN A 237 36.74 6.15 26.02
C GLN A 237 35.57 5.43 25.37
N PHE A 238 35.17 4.26 25.91
CA PHE A 238 34.02 3.51 25.44
C PHE A 238 32.72 4.33 25.56
N CYS A 239 32.49 4.98 26.70
CA CYS A 239 31.33 5.83 26.91
C CYS A 239 31.27 7.01 25.92
N VAL A 240 32.40 7.68 25.64
CA VAL A 240 32.45 8.79 24.67
C VAL A 240 32.10 8.33 23.26
N VAL A 241 32.59 7.15 22.83
CA VAL A 241 32.24 6.58 21.51
C VAL A 241 30.76 6.21 21.45
N VAL A 242 30.22 5.56 22.48
CA VAL A 242 28.80 5.18 22.52
C VAL A 242 27.90 6.42 22.51
N VAL A 243 28.22 7.44 23.29
CA VAL A 243 27.46 8.70 23.33
C VAL A 243 27.58 9.45 22.00
N GLY A 244 28.76 9.49 21.37
CA GLY A 244 28.97 10.09 20.05
C GLY A 244 28.14 9.42 18.96
N CYS A 245 28.11 8.08 18.93
CA CYS A 245 27.26 7.30 18.03
C CYS A 245 25.77 7.57 18.29
N TYR A 246 25.35 7.68 19.55
CA TYR A 246 23.96 7.98 19.91
C TYR A 246 23.56 9.41 19.50
N LEU A 247 24.45 10.40 19.67
CA LEU A 247 24.23 11.77 19.23
C LEU A 247 24.12 11.86 17.71
N ALA A 248 24.93 11.10 16.96
CA ALA A 248 24.83 11.01 15.51
C ALA A 248 23.45 10.45 15.07
N LEU A 249 22.91 9.45 15.78
CA LEU A 249 21.55 8.98 15.55
C LEU A 249 20.49 10.05 15.84
N LEU A 250 20.68 10.89 16.86
CA LEU A 250 19.81 12.03 17.13
C LEU A 250 19.82 13.05 15.99
N VAL A 251 20.98 13.30 15.37
CA VAL A 251 21.08 14.21 14.21
C VAL A 251 20.34 13.65 12.99
N THR A 252 20.24 12.33 12.83
CA THR A 252 19.38 11.73 11.77
C THR A 252 17.88 11.89 12.02
N LYS A 253 17.47 12.22 13.25
CA LYS A 253 16.07 12.41 13.63
C LYS A 253 15.58 13.85 13.41
N PHE A 254 16.43 14.78 12.95
CA PHE A 254 15.94 16.10 12.57
C PHE A 254 14.97 15.95 11.39
N PRO A 255 13.69 16.28 11.57
CA PRO A 255 12.70 16.09 10.53
C PRO A 255 13.04 17.01 9.36
N LYS A 256 13.22 16.43 8.18
CA LYS A 256 12.95 17.18 6.96
C LYS A 256 11.44 17.32 6.92
N THR A 257 10.96 18.52 7.22
CA THR A 257 9.59 18.94 6.90
C THR A 257 9.40 18.76 5.39
N LEU A 258 8.90 17.58 5.01
CA LEU A 258 8.21 17.45 3.73
C LEU A 258 6.88 18.14 3.96
N ILE A 259 6.79 19.35 3.43
CA ILE A 259 5.54 20.10 3.34
C ILE A 259 4.56 19.18 2.60
N PRO A 260 3.35 18.92 3.13
CA PRO A 260 2.36 18.13 2.43
C PRO A 260 2.18 18.73 1.03
N SER A 261 2.46 17.92 0.01
CA SER A 261 2.11 18.24 -1.36
C SER A 261 0.59 18.23 -1.44
N SER A 262 0.01 19.41 -1.59
CA SER A 262 -1.40 19.73 -1.85
C SER A 262 -2.43 19.26 -0.81
N ASN A 263 -3.31 20.18 -0.41
CA ASN A 263 -4.56 19.90 0.33
C ASN A 263 -5.60 19.18 -0.53
N ASP A 264 -5.31 18.91 -1.80
CA ASP A 264 -6.17 18.14 -2.68
C ASP A 264 -5.94 16.66 -2.37
N VAL A 265 -6.66 16.17 -1.35
CA VAL A 265 -7.00 14.75 -1.30
C VAL A 265 -7.70 14.49 -2.62
N ILE A 266 -7.07 13.73 -3.52
CA ILE A 266 -7.77 13.14 -4.66
C ILE A 266 -8.71 12.09 -4.07
N ASP A 267 -9.81 12.56 -3.52
CA ASP A 267 -10.88 11.72 -3.05
C ASP A 267 -11.61 11.26 -4.30
N HIS A 268 -11.27 10.04 -4.74
CA HIS A 268 -12.02 9.40 -5.81
C HIS A 268 -13.45 9.08 -5.35
N HIS A 269 -13.92 9.38 -4.14
CA HIS A 269 -15.35 9.34 -3.85
C HIS A 269 -16.09 10.52 -4.50
N ASP A 270 -16.46 10.36 -5.78
CA ASP A 270 -17.45 11.22 -6.41
C ASP A 270 -18.75 11.22 -5.57
N LYS A 271 -19.30 12.40 -5.31
CA LYS A 271 -20.61 12.56 -4.61
C LYS A 271 -21.79 11.98 -5.39
N ALA A 272 -21.61 11.62 -6.66
CA ALA A 272 -22.62 10.99 -7.50
C ALA A 272 -22.21 9.54 -7.79
N ALA A 273 -22.53 8.65 -6.85
CA ALA A 273 -22.43 7.21 -7.10
C ALA A 273 -23.44 6.81 -8.19
N MET A 274 -22.95 6.29 -9.31
CA MET A 274 -23.75 5.63 -10.34
C MET A 274 -24.47 4.42 -9.74
N SER A 275 -25.70 4.19 -10.20
CA SER A 275 -26.41 2.94 -9.90
C SER A 275 -25.66 1.75 -10.50
N SER A 276 -25.86 0.55 -9.96
CA SER A 276 -25.31 -0.69 -10.52
C SER A 276 -25.62 -0.82 -12.03
N ASP A 277 -26.85 -0.45 -12.42
CA ASP A 277 -27.31 -0.54 -13.82
C ASP A 277 -26.60 0.45 -14.76
N ASP A 278 -26.14 1.59 -14.23
CA ASP A 278 -25.43 2.59 -15.01
C ASP A 278 -23.97 2.18 -15.24
N VAL A 279 -23.36 1.51 -14.24
CA VAL A 279 -22.01 0.92 -14.37
C VAL A 279 -22.02 -0.19 -15.43
N ASP A 280 -23.06 -1.03 -15.44
CA ASP A 280 -23.22 -2.10 -16.42
C ASP A 280 -23.29 -1.56 -17.85
N LYS A 281 -24.06 -0.49 -18.08
CA LYS A 281 -24.18 0.15 -19.39
C LYS A 281 -22.92 0.88 -19.83
N HIS A 282 -22.26 1.57 -18.90
CA HIS A 282 -21.09 2.40 -19.23
C HIS A 282 -19.82 1.57 -19.51
N PHE A 283 -19.65 0.46 -18.79
CA PHE A 283 -18.45 -0.39 -18.91
C PHE A 283 -18.71 -1.73 -19.62
N GLU A 284 -19.89 -1.94 -20.20
CA GLU A 284 -20.30 -3.17 -20.89
C GLU A 284 -19.99 -4.44 -20.05
N VAL A 285 -20.45 -4.44 -18.80
CA VAL A 285 -20.14 -5.49 -17.84
C VAL A 285 -20.73 -6.83 -18.31
N GLN A 286 -19.88 -7.85 -18.41
CA GLN A 286 -20.29 -9.18 -18.87
C GLN A 286 -20.64 -10.09 -17.68
N SER A 287 -21.77 -10.78 -17.76
CA SER A 287 -22.15 -11.82 -16.80
C SER A 287 -21.52 -13.16 -17.18
N GLY A 288 -20.85 -13.82 -16.23
CA GLY A 288 -20.18 -15.10 -16.42
C GLY A 288 -18.70 -15.10 -16.03
N ARG A 289 -18.02 -16.23 -16.29
CA ARG A 289 -16.56 -16.31 -16.16
C ARG A 289 -15.90 -15.76 -17.41
N ALA A 290 -14.74 -15.14 -17.21
CA ALA A 290 -13.85 -14.71 -18.28
C ALA A 290 -13.55 -15.84 -19.27
N ASP A 291 -13.85 -15.64 -20.55
CA ASP A 291 -13.18 -16.40 -21.59
C ASP A 291 -11.79 -15.79 -21.82
N LEU A 292 -10.83 -16.20 -20.98
CA LEU A 292 -9.46 -15.73 -21.10
C LEU A 292 -8.82 -16.16 -22.42
N SER A 293 -9.32 -17.23 -23.05
CA SER A 293 -8.79 -17.70 -24.34
C SER A 293 -9.12 -16.69 -25.45
N GLU A 294 -10.36 -16.22 -25.50
CA GLU A 294 -10.80 -15.17 -26.44
C GLU A 294 -10.06 -13.84 -26.19
N ILE A 295 -9.93 -13.46 -24.91
CA ILE A 295 -9.25 -12.22 -24.53
C ILE A 295 -7.78 -12.26 -24.95
N PHE A 296 -7.05 -13.33 -24.62
CA PHE A 296 -5.63 -13.42 -24.99
C PHE A 296 -5.42 -13.56 -26.50
N GLN A 297 -6.31 -14.23 -27.25
CA GLN A 297 -6.27 -14.23 -28.71
C GLN A 297 -6.47 -12.81 -29.30
N THR A 298 -7.40 -12.04 -28.71
CA THR A 298 -7.63 -10.64 -29.11
C THR A 298 -6.42 -9.76 -28.80
N VAL A 299 -5.78 -9.95 -27.64
CA VAL A 299 -4.56 -9.22 -27.28
C VAL A 299 -3.42 -9.61 -28.23
N GLU A 300 -3.21 -10.90 -28.48
CA GLU A 300 -2.11 -11.39 -29.31
C GLU A 300 -2.22 -10.95 -30.77
N SER A 301 -3.44 -10.93 -31.31
CA SER A 301 -3.69 -10.47 -32.70
C SER A 301 -3.48 -8.95 -32.86
N GLY A 302 -3.73 -8.17 -31.81
CA GLY A 302 -3.50 -6.72 -31.81
C GLY A 302 -2.08 -6.29 -31.42
N ALA A 303 -1.33 -7.16 -30.74
CA ALA A 303 -0.02 -6.82 -30.19
C ALA A 303 1.09 -6.84 -31.25
N GLN A 304 1.87 -5.74 -31.31
CA GLN A 304 3.01 -5.62 -32.22
C GLN A 304 4.31 -6.23 -31.68
N GLY A 305 4.37 -6.57 -30.39
CA GLY A 305 5.57 -7.05 -29.71
C GLY A 305 5.29 -8.06 -28.60
N SER A 306 6.17 -8.11 -27.61
CA SER A 306 5.97 -8.92 -26.40
C SER A 306 4.91 -8.28 -25.50
N VAL A 307 4.14 -9.14 -24.82
CA VAL A 307 3.05 -8.72 -23.95
C VAL A 307 3.37 -9.14 -22.52
N ALA A 308 3.32 -8.22 -21.57
CA ALA A 308 3.45 -8.54 -20.15
C ALA A 308 2.06 -8.79 -19.54
N VAL A 309 1.91 -9.84 -18.75
CA VAL A 309 0.66 -10.18 -18.06
C VAL A 309 0.91 -10.18 -16.56
N TYR A 310 0.21 -9.32 -15.82
CA TYR A 310 0.27 -9.26 -14.35
C TYR A 310 -1.04 -9.79 -13.79
N VAL A 311 -0.99 -10.88 -13.03
CA VAL A 311 -2.18 -11.53 -12.47
C VAL A 311 -2.15 -11.54 -10.95
N CYS A 312 -3.28 -11.19 -10.32
CA CYS A 312 -3.47 -11.31 -8.88
C CYS A 312 -4.91 -11.70 -8.55
N GLY A 313 -5.10 -12.65 -7.62
CA GLY A 313 -6.42 -13.07 -7.17
C GLY A 313 -6.49 -14.54 -6.76
N PRO A 314 -7.68 -15.16 -6.84
CA PRO A 314 -7.86 -16.57 -6.49
C PRO A 314 -6.98 -17.50 -7.32
N LYS A 315 -6.48 -18.60 -6.72
CA LYS A 315 -5.62 -19.58 -7.40
C LYS A 315 -6.23 -20.15 -8.69
N SER A 316 -7.56 -20.27 -8.74
CA SER A 316 -8.27 -20.70 -9.95
C SER A 316 -8.12 -19.72 -11.11
N LEU A 317 -8.08 -18.42 -10.82
CA LEU A 317 -7.88 -17.37 -11.82
C LEU A 317 -6.43 -17.40 -12.32
N ILE A 318 -5.46 -17.47 -11.41
CA ILE A 318 -4.04 -17.54 -11.75
C ILE A 318 -3.76 -18.75 -12.64
N ARG A 319 -4.23 -19.94 -12.24
CA ARG A 319 -4.10 -21.16 -13.04
C ARG A 319 -4.73 -21.02 -14.42
N SER A 320 -5.89 -20.37 -14.51
CA SER A 320 -6.55 -20.15 -15.81
C SER A 320 -5.76 -19.17 -16.69
N VAL A 321 -5.08 -18.18 -16.12
CA VAL A 321 -4.15 -17.31 -16.87
C VAL A 321 -2.97 -18.13 -17.36
N ASP A 322 -2.36 -18.94 -16.51
CA ASP A 322 -1.20 -19.76 -16.88
C ASP A 322 -1.51 -20.78 -17.99
N GLU A 323 -2.74 -21.31 -18.03
CA GLU A 323 -3.21 -22.25 -19.06
C GLU A 323 -3.52 -21.57 -20.42
N ASN A 324 -3.69 -20.24 -20.46
CA ASN A 324 -4.06 -19.52 -21.69
C ASN A 324 -2.99 -18.54 -22.19
N ALA A 325 -2.12 -18.04 -21.30
CA ALA A 325 -1.08 -17.07 -21.62
C ALA A 325 0.22 -17.77 -22.05
N HIS A 326 0.24 -18.29 -23.27
CA HIS A 326 1.40 -18.96 -23.86
C HIS A 326 2.03 -18.15 -25.02
N GLY A 327 3.29 -18.44 -25.36
CA GLY A 327 3.95 -17.80 -26.51
C GLY A 327 4.49 -16.41 -26.20
N LYS A 328 3.83 -15.35 -26.71
CA LYS A 328 4.30 -13.96 -26.59
C LYS A 328 4.09 -13.33 -25.20
N PHE A 329 3.32 -13.99 -24.34
CA PHE A 329 2.96 -13.51 -23.01
C PHE A 329 4.05 -13.84 -21.98
N GLN A 330 4.51 -12.81 -21.26
CA GLN A 330 5.36 -12.96 -20.08
C GLN A 330 4.50 -12.77 -18.83
N VAL A 331 4.21 -13.87 -18.14
CA VAL A 331 3.31 -13.87 -16.99
C VAL A 331 4.06 -13.59 -15.69
N HIS A 332 3.55 -12.63 -14.93
CA HIS A 332 4.01 -12.22 -13.61
C HIS A 332 2.89 -12.42 -12.60
N HIS A 333 3.19 -13.16 -11.53
CA HIS A 333 2.25 -13.40 -10.45
C HIS A 333 2.49 -12.39 -9.35
N GLU A 334 1.42 -11.69 -8.97
CA GLU A 334 1.42 -10.75 -7.86
C GLU A 334 0.72 -11.44 -6.68
N ASP A 335 1.50 -11.67 -5.61
CA ASP A 335 0.99 -12.34 -4.42
C ASP A 335 0.22 -11.36 -3.54
N PHE A 336 -0.99 -11.76 -3.17
CA PHE A 336 -1.82 -11.11 -2.18
C PHE A 336 -2.11 -12.11 -1.05
N GLU A 337 -1.25 -12.09 -0.02
CA GLU A 337 -1.48 -12.84 1.22
C GLU A 337 -2.51 -12.09 2.08
N MET A 338 -3.67 -12.72 2.31
CA MET A 338 -4.77 -12.20 3.16
C MET A 338 -4.57 -12.52 4.63
#